data_AF-T2IN42-F1
#
_entry.id   AF-T2IN42-F1
#
_cell.length_a   1.000
_cell.length_b   1.000
_cell.length_c   1.000
_cell.angle_alpha   90.00
_cell.angle_beta   90.00
_cell.angle_gamma   90.00
#
_symmetry.space_group_name_H-M   'P 1'
#
loop_
_entity.id
_entity.type
_entity.pdbx_description
1 polymer ?
#
loop_
_entity_poly.entity_id
_entity_poly.type
_entity_poly.pdbx_seq_one_letter_code
_entity_poly.pdbx_strand_id
1 'polypeptide(L)'
;MQDRKTWLTQLGHGQTIDVDEAIHWLGDTIPWLYRYSQTEQDPIWHSEGNVHIHTDMVLEQLYVLFEKEASYLDETQRQALVLGALLHDIAKTKTTKRKEIQGIERVVAPKHEDNGRSYLAYRLIDLELPISQVHRVMGLVGEHHMPKLLVVKNGDRGAYWRLSRKADTELLYWLEVADMRGRICPDQKTQLSYLDEFRLFCEEYGVWGKTYEFALKEALLPLLENCSSKEKKYTYAHAIHAFERDEIFVIEEAIAKAYANRVAHPELVIVCGPSGSGKSSWISENVQKYQLISLDEIRREINGNRADQSNFGKIVNTARERLREALRQKRSVVWDATNLRIDFRNPIIQLGYDYHALVSLVVFQPSISRCFERNQKRRFALPNQVLSRQIETAQWPKPDEAHCYEIIDEHGQCRHNTGDPIQSISS
;
A
#
# COMPACT_ATOMS: atom_id res chain seq x y z
N MET A 1 -33.98 9.90 -5.94
CA MET A 1 -33.13 9.33 -4.88
C MET A 1 -31.73 9.34 -5.43
N GLN A 2 -30.81 10.03 -4.76
CA GLN A 2 -29.39 9.96 -5.10
C GLN A 2 -28.92 8.52 -4.86
N ASP A 3 -28.05 8.00 -5.71
CA ASP A 3 -27.39 6.71 -5.46
C ASP A 3 -25.97 6.94 -4.91
N ARG A 4 -25.37 5.89 -4.33
CA ARG A 4 -24.03 5.97 -3.70
C ARG A 4 -22.96 6.45 -4.67
N LYS A 5 -23.07 6.08 -5.95
CA LYS A 5 -22.11 6.48 -6.99
C LYS A 5 -22.17 7.98 -7.26
N THR A 6 -23.37 8.53 -7.37
CA THR A 6 -23.59 9.97 -7.54
C THR A 6 -23.10 10.74 -6.31
N TRP A 7 -23.37 10.24 -5.10
CA TRP A 7 -22.83 10.80 -3.86
C TRP A 7 -21.30 10.83 -3.83
N LEU A 8 -20.64 9.71 -4.14
CA LEU A 8 -19.18 9.66 -4.21
C LEU A 8 -18.61 10.67 -5.20
N THR A 9 -19.20 10.80 -6.40
CA THR A 9 -18.76 11.78 -7.40
C THR A 9 -18.88 13.21 -6.88
N GLN A 10 -19.97 13.55 -6.19
CA GLN A 10 -20.20 14.91 -5.69
C GLN A 10 -19.20 15.37 -4.62
N LEU A 11 -18.55 14.44 -3.89
CA LEU A 11 -17.46 14.77 -2.96
C LEU A 11 -16.31 15.52 -3.63
N GLY A 12 -16.07 15.28 -4.94
CA GLY A 12 -15.08 16.02 -5.72
C GLY A 12 -15.55 17.39 -6.23
N HIS A 13 -16.86 17.60 -6.31
CA HIS A 13 -17.49 18.78 -6.90
C HIS A 13 -18.00 19.80 -5.85
N GLY A 14 -17.40 19.79 -4.65
CA GLY A 14 -17.68 20.77 -3.61
C GLY A 14 -18.86 20.43 -2.71
N GLN A 15 -19.41 19.22 -2.77
CA GLN A 15 -20.31 18.75 -1.71
C GLN A 15 -19.52 18.64 -0.40
N THR A 16 -20.02 19.29 0.64
CA THR A 16 -19.54 19.11 2.01
C THR A 16 -20.40 18.03 2.68
N ILE A 17 -19.77 17.20 3.52
CA ILE A 17 -20.42 16.13 4.27
C ILE A 17 -19.92 16.15 5.71
N ASP A 18 -20.71 15.56 6.61
CA ASP A 18 -20.26 15.19 7.95
C ASP A 18 -20.10 13.66 8.06
N VAL A 19 -19.61 13.20 9.21
CA VAL A 19 -19.39 11.78 9.49
C VAL A 19 -20.71 11.01 9.55
N ASP A 20 -21.82 11.61 9.98
CA ASP A 20 -23.11 10.92 10.07
C ASP A 20 -23.69 10.64 8.68
N GLU A 21 -23.60 11.60 7.76
CA GLU A 21 -23.90 11.40 6.34
C GLU A 21 -22.99 10.32 5.75
N ALA A 22 -21.69 10.36 6.05
CA ALA A 22 -20.76 9.33 5.57
C ALA A 22 -21.10 7.93 6.10
N ILE A 23 -21.51 7.81 7.36
CA ILE A 23 -21.97 6.55 7.97
C ILE A 23 -23.21 6.03 7.23
N HIS A 24 -24.15 6.90 6.88
CA HIS A 24 -25.34 6.52 6.13
C HIS A 24 -24.99 5.90 4.78
N TRP A 25 -24.03 6.48 4.05
CA TRP A 25 -23.66 6.04 2.70
C TRP A 25 -22.67 4.87 2.64
N LEU A 26 -21.75 4.81 3.61
CA LEU A 26 -20.59 3.91 3.57
C LEU A 26 -20.61 2.84 4.66
N GLY A 27 -21.42 2.98 5.71
CA GLY A 27 -21.39 2.12 6.89
C GLY A 27 -21.56 0.62 6.59
N ASP A 28 -22.41 0.27 5.63
CA ASP A 28 -22.61 -1.13 5.22
C ASP A 28 -21.35 -1.76 4.60
N THR A 29 -20.58 -0.95 3.86
CA THR A 29 -19.33 -1.41 3.20
C THR A 29 -18.12 -1.25 4.12
N ILE A 30 -18.13 -0.24 4.99
CA ILE A 30 -17.06 0.10 5.93
C ILE A 30 -17.62 0.13 7.37
N PRO A 31 -17.94 -1.04 7.99
CA PRO A 31 -18.60 -1.08 9.30
C PRO A 31 -17.81 -0.51 10.49
N TRP A 32 -16.52 -0.18 10.31
CA TRP A 32 -15.74 0.47 11.35
C TRP A 32 -16.16 1.94 11.56
N LEU A 33 -16.82 2.57 10.58
CA LEU A 33 -17.37 3.93 10.72
C LEU A 33 -18.38 4.03 11.87
N TYR A 34 -19.23 2.99 12.07
CA TYR A 34 -20.18 2.94 13.20
C TYR A 34 -19.53 2.99 14.59
N ARG A 35 -18.20 2.87 14.69
CA ARG A 35 -17.46 2.86 15.95
C ARG A 35 -16.81 4.21 16.27
N TYR A 36 -16.88 5.19 15.38
CA TYR A 36 -16.18 6.48 15.54
C TYR A 36 -16.57 7.18 16.84
N SER A 37 -17.87 7.29 17.11
CA SER A 37 -18.39 7.97 18.31
C SER A 37 -18.04 7.27 19.63
N GLN A 38 -17.71 5.98 19.58
CA GLN A 38 -17.31 5.17 20.73
C GLN A 38 -15.80 5.09 20.93
N THR A 39 -15.01 5.61 19.99
CA THR A 39 -13.54 5.48 20.03
C THR A 39 -12.94 6.71 20.71
N GLU A 40 -12.53 6.54 21.97
CA GLU A 40 -11.87 7.60 22.74
C GLU A 40 -10.54 8.05 22.09
N GLN A 41 -10.17 9.30 22.29
CA GLN A 41 -8.84 9.84 22.00
C GLN A 41 -8.16 10.37 23.26
N ASP A 42 -6.88 10.75 23.14
CA ASP A 42 -6.11 11.25 24.27
C ASP A 42 -6.60 12.64 24.69
N PRO A 43 -6.96 12.87 25.97
CA PRO A 43 -7.59 14.12 26.40
C PRO A 43 -6.67 15.36 26.31
N ILE A 44 -5.37 15.19 26.06
CA ILE A 44 -4.42 16.30 25.93
C ILE A 44 -3.99 16.48 24.47
N TRP A 45 -3.69 15.38 23.77
CA TRP A 45 -3.30 15.46 22.35
C TRP A 45 -4.50 15.62 21.41
N HIS A 46 -5.69 15.25 21.88
CA HIS A 46 -6.97 15.26 21.16
C HIS A 46 -8.10 15.68 22.10
N SER A 47 -8.02 16.91 22.61
CA SER A 47 -8.97 17.38 23.63
C SER A 47 -10.40 17.62 23.09
N GLU A 48 -10.60 17.54 21.77
CA GLU A 48 -11.89 17.59 21.09
C GLU A 48 -12.83 16.41 21.42
N GLY A 49 -12.28 15.26 21.84
CA GLY A 49 -13.09 14.13 22.34
C GLY A 49 -12.81 12.80 21.66
N ASN A 50 -13.72 12.35 20.80
CA ASN A 50 -13.66 11.04 20.15
C ASN A 50 -13.28 11.15 18.66
N VAL A 51 -13.10 10.01 18.00
CA VAL A 51 -12.72 9.97 16.58
C VAL A 51 -13.79 10.59 15.67
N HIS A 52 -15.07 10.49 16.03
CA HIS A 52 -16.17 11.11 15.26
C HIS A 52 -16.02 12.64 15.23
N ILE A 53 -15.99 13.26 16.41
CA ILE A 53 -15.87 14.72 16.57
C ILE A 53 -14.62 15.25 15.87
N HIS A 54 -13.48 14.58 16.08
CA HIS A 54 -12.23 14.95 15.41
C HIS A 54 -12.37 14.89 13.89
N THR A 55 -12.92 13.80 13.35
CA THR A 55 -13.06 13.64 11.90
C THR A 55 -13.97 14.72 11.29
N ASP A 56 -15.06 15.10 11.95
CA ASP A 56 -15.90 16.24 11.52
C ASP A 56 -15.10 17.55 11.48
N MET A 57 -14.33 17.83 12.54
CA MET A 57 -13.48 19.03 12.59
C MET A 57 -12.41 19.02 11.47
N VAL A 58 -11.83 17.86 11.14
CA VAL A 58 -10.90 17.73 10.02
C VAL A 58 -11.59 18.00 8.68
N LEU A 59 -12.80 17.48 8.47
CA LEU A 59 -13.59 17.74 7.25
C LEU A 59 -13.91 19.23 7.11
N GLU A 60 -14.35 19.89 8.18
CA GLU A 60 -14.59 21.33 8.21
C GLU A 60 -13.35 22.13 7.79
N GLN A 61 -12.17 21.80 8.35
CA GLN A 61 -10.93 22.47 7.96
C GLN A 61 -10.52 22.18 6.53
N LEU A 62 -10.76 20.96 6.05
CA LEU A 62 -10.49 20.59 4.66
C LEU A 62 -11.32 21.42 3.68
N TYR A 63 -12.61 21.68 3.99
CA TYR A 63 -13.45 22.53 3.14
C TYR A 63 -12.97 23.99 3.13
N VAL A 64 -12.52 24.53 4.27
CA VAL A 64 -11.88 25.86 4.32
C VAL A 64 -10.62 25.91 3.46
N LEU A 65 -9.82 24.84 3.44
CA LEU A 65 -8.64 24.74 2.57
C LEU A 65 -9.03 24.77 1.09
N PHE A 66 -10.07 24.03 0.68
CA PHE A 66 -10.56 24.00 -0.70
C PHE A 66 -11.07 25.33 -1.23
N GLU A 67 -11.54 26.22 -0.36
CA GLU A 67 -11.97 27.57 -0.74
C GLU A 67 -10.80 28.56 -0.85
N LYS A 68 -9.69 28.25 -0.16
CA LYS A 68 -8.56 29.16 0.00
C LYS A 68 -7.29 28.55 -0.61
N GLU A 69 -6.47 27.96 0.25
CA GLU A 69 -5.10 27.57 -0.03
C GLU A 69 -4.99 26.44 -1.05
N ALA A 70 -5.95 25.51 -1.06
CA ALA A 70 -5.99 24.32 -1.91
C ALA A 70 -7.09 24.40 -2.99
N SER A 71 -7.48 25.62 -3.38
CA SER A 71 -8.56 25.86 -4.36
C SER A 71 -8.25 25.35 -5.77
N TYR A 72 -6.96 25.19 -6.09
CA TYR A 72 -6.47 24.69 -7.38
C TYR A 72 -6.59 23.18 -7.55
N LEU A 73 -6.87 22.42 -6.48
CA LEU A 73 -6.99 20.96 -6.56
C LEU A 73 -8.20 20.58 -7.41
N ASP A 74 -8.00 19.58 -8.28
CA ASP A 74 -9.05 19.06 -9.14
C ASP A 74 -10.09 18.21 -8.39
N GLU A 75 -11.17 17.85 -9.08
CA GLU A 75 -12.27 17.05 -8.53
C GLU A 75 -11.82 15.67 -8.01
N THR A 76 -10.83 15.04 -8.64
CA THR A 76 -10.31 13.73 -8.24
C THR A 76 -9.45 13.85 -6.99
N GLN A 77 -8.64 14.90 -6.89
CA GLN A 77 -7.82 15.22 -5.72
C GLN A 77 -8.70 15.57 -4.52
N ARG A 78 -9.73 16.41 -4.72
CA ARG A 78 -10.71 16.78 -3.70
C ARG A 78 -11.46 15.56 -3.17
N GLN A 79 -12.00 14.72 -4.07
CA GLN A 79 -12.68 13.48 -3.67
C GLN A 79 -11.77 12.58 -2.82
N ALA A 80 -10.50 12.41 -3.23
CA ALA A 80 -9.55 11.60 -2.50
C ALA A 80 -9.21 12.17 -1.12
N LEU A 81 -9.10 13.49 -1.00
CA LEU A 81 -8.87 14.17 0.27
C LEU A 81 -10.07 14.06 1.22
N VAL A 82 -11.31 14.21 0.72
CA VAL A 82 -12.52 14.04 1.55
C VAL A 82 -12.61 12.61 2.09
N LEU A 83 -12.43 11.61 1.22
CA LEU A 83 -12.40 10.20 1.64
C LEU A 83 -11.20 9.88 2.54
N GLY A 84 -10.04 10.48 2.27
CA GLY A 84 -8.83 10.36 3.08
C GLY A 84 -9.04 10.91 4.49
N ALA A 85 -9.58 12.12 4.62
CA ALA A 85 -9.93 12.75 5.89
C ALA A 85 -10.94 11.92 6.68
N LEU A 86 -12.01 11.46 6.04
CA LEU A 86 -13.00 10.60 6.67
C LEU A 86 -12.39 9.30 7.22
N LEU A 87 -11.41 8.72 6.53
CA LEU A 87 -10.93 7.36 6.78
C LEU A 87 -9.54 7.26 7.41
N HIS A 88 -8.79 8.36 7.57
CA HIS A 88 -7.39 8.31 8.03
C HIS A 88 -7.23 7.60 9.38
N ASP A 89 -8.20 7.80 10.28
CA ASP A 89 -8.24 7.25 11.62
C ASP A 89 -9.11 5.98 11.78
N ILE A 90 -9.58 5.38 10.67
CA ILE A 90 -10.57 4.29 10.69
C ILE A 90 -10.16 3.12 11.61
N ALA A 91 -8.87 2.81 11.71
CA ALA A 91 -8.38 1.71 12.51
C ALA A 91 -8.08 2.06 13.97
N LYS A 92 -8.17 3.33 14.40
CA LYS A 92 -8.18 3.68 15.82
C LYS A 92 -9.28 2.88 16.53
N THR A 93 -10.43 2.70 15.88
CA THR A 93 -11.58 1.88 16.34
C THR A 93 -11.27 0.43 16.74
N LYS A 94 -10.10 -0.10 16.35
CA LYS A 94 -9.62 -1.45 16.69
C LYS A 94 -8.30 -1.49 17.44
N THR A 95 -7.52 -0.41 17.38
CA THR A 95 -6.14 -0.39 17.87
C THR A 95 -5.97 0.53 19.08
N THR A 96 -6.96 1.39 19.36
CA THR A 96 -6.98 2.25 20.54
C THR A 96 -6.90 1.41 21.81
N LYS A 97 -5.96 1.79 22.67
CA LYS A 97 -5.75 1.21 23.99
C LYS A 97 -5.09 2.23 24.91
N ARG A 98 -5.24 2.02 26.21
CA ARG A 98 -4.56 2.81 27.24
C ARG A 98 -3.16 2.26 27.52
N LYS A 99 -2.20 3.16 27.69
CA LYS A 99 -0.81 2.83 28.02
C LYS A 99 -0.23 3.90 28.92
N GLU A 100 0.54 3.51 29.92
CA GLU A 100 1.32 4.45 30.72
C GLU A 100 2.54 4.97 29.94
N ILE A 101 2.68 6.29 29.87
CA ILE A 101 3.81 7.00 29.26
C ILE A 101 4.27 8.05 30.26
N GLN A 102 5.51 7.92 30.74
CA GLN A 102 6.10 8.83 31.74
C GLN A 102 5.24 8.98 33.00
N GLY A 103 4.63 7.89 33.49
CA GLY A 103 3.76 7.89 34.67
C GLY A 103 2.35 8.46 34.44
N ILE A 104 2.00 8.80 33.20
CA ILE A 104 0.67 9.32 32.83
C ILE A 104 -0.03 8.29 31.95
N GLU A 105 -1.28 7.93 32.27
CA GLU A 105 -2.11 7.11 31.40
C GLU A 105 -2.45 7.89 30.12
N ARG A 106 -2.13 7.32 28.96
CA ARG A 106 -2.35 7.89 27.64
C ARG A 106 -3.19 6.97 26.77
N VAL A 107 -4.00 7.55 25.91
CA VAL A 107 -4.74 6.81 24.88
C VAL A 107 -3.89 6.77 23.62
N VAL A 108 -3.57 5.58 23.12
CA VAL A 108 -2.72 5.40 21.94
C VAL A 108 -3.33 4.40 20.97
N ALA A 109 -3.10 4.61 19.67
CA ALA A 109 -3.56 3.74 18.60
C ALA A 109 -2.37 3.31 17.71
N PRO A 110 -1.54 2.36 18.14
CA PRO A 110 -0.33 1.99 17.40
C PRO A 110 -0.68 1.29 16.08
N LYS A 111 0.03 1.69 15.01
CA LYS A 111 -0.10 1.11 13.66
C LYS A 111 -1.50 1.23 13.05
N HIS A 112 -2.29 2.22 13.48
CA HIS A 112 -3.64 2.40 12.95
C HIS A 112 -3.60 2.78 11.46
N GLU A 113 -2.53 3.39 11.00
CA GLU A 113 -2.32 3.84 9.63
C GLU A 113 -2.19 2.63 8.68
N ASP A 114 -1.23 1.74 8.95
CA ASP A 114 -1.04 0.48 8.19
C ASP A 114 -2.27 -0.44 8.29
N ASN A 115 -2.89 -0.53 9.48
CA ASN A 115 -4.11 -1.34 9.68
C ASN A 115 -5.32 -0.75 8.94
N GLY A 116 -5.44 0.57 8.90
CA GLY A 116 -6.50 1.29 8.20
C GLY A 116 -6.42 1.06 6.70
N ARG A 117 -5.24 1.27 6.11
CA ARG A 117 -4.98 0.93 4.71
C ARG A 117 -5.35 -0.51 4.39
N SER A 118 -4.88 -1.44 5.22
CA SER A 118 -5.06 -2.86 4.96
C SER A 118 -6.53 -3.30 5.04
N TYR A 119 -7.26 -2.74 6.00
CA TYR A 119 -8.70 -2.95 6.15
C TYR A 119 -9.49 -2.42 4.95
N LEU A 120 -9.11 -1.25 4.44
CA LEU A 120 -9.78 -0.57 3.33
C LEU A 120 -9.46 -1.18 1.96
N ALA A 121 -8.32 -1.85 1.81
CA ALA A 121 -7.79 -2.32 0.53
C ALA A 121 -8.81 -3.08 -0.34
N TYR A 122 -9.61 -3.97 0.26
CA TYR A 122 -10.62 -4.73 -0.47
C TYR A 122 -12.01 -4.08 -0.44
N ARG A 123 -12.29 -3.21 0.55
CA ARG A 123 -13.61 -2.58 0.77
C ARG A 123 -13.83 -1.37 -0.13
N LEU A 124 -12.78 -0.61 -0.42
CA LEU A 124 -12.87 0.51 -1.35
C LEU A 124 -13.16 0.06 -2.79
N ILE A 125 -12.80 -1.18 -3.15
CA ILE A 125 -13.19 -1.76 -4.44
C ILE A 125 -14.71 -1.94 -4.54
N ASP A 126 -15.38 -2.31 -3.43
CA ASP A 126 -16.84 -2.49 -3.39
C ASP A 126 -17.61 -1.15 -3.48
N LEU A 127 -16.90 -0.01 -3.45
CA LEU A 127 -17.46 1.32 -3.70
C LEU A 127 -17.47 1.70 -5.19
N GLU A 128 -16.91 0.87 -6.07
CA GLU A 128 -16.84 1.09 -7.52
C GLU A 128 -16.11 2.40 -7.92
N LEU A 129 -15.19 2.87 -7.07
CA LEU A 129 -14.29 3.96 -7.41
C LEU A 129 -13.29 3.52 -8.49
N PRO A 130 -12.80 4.45 -9.34
CA PRO A 130 -11.65 4.18 -10.20
C PRO A 130 -10.48 3.64 -9.37
N ILE A 131 -9.76 2.64 -9.89
CA ILE A 131 -8.69 1.96 -9.14
C ILE A 131 -7.58 2.93 -8.70
N SER A 132 -7.28 3.95 -9.51
CA SER A 132 -6.36 5.03 -9.17
C SER A 132 -6.82 5.81 -7.94
N GLN A 133 -8.12 6.10 -7.83
CA GLN A 133 -8.71 6.76 -6.66
C GLN A 133 -8.69 5.86 -5.42
N VAL A 134 -8.94 4.56 -5.58
CA VAL A 134 -8.79 3.58 -4.49
C VAL A 134 -7.37 3.62 -3.92
N HIS A 135 -6.35 3.55 -4.78
CA HIS A 135 -4.95 3.58 -4.35
C HIS A 135 -4.54 4.93 -3.75
N ARG A 136 -5.04 6.03 -4.30
CA ARG A 136 -4.81 7.37 -3.75
C ARG A 136 -5.35 7.48 -2.32
N VAL A 137 -6.59 7.06 -2.07
CA VAL A 137 -7.18 7.05 -0.72
C VAL A 137 -6.43 6.11 0.22
N MET A 138 -6.06 4.91 -0.24
CA MET A 138 -5.25 3.97 0.56
C MET A 138 -3.87 4.53 0.91
N GLY A 139 -3.25 5.27 -0.01
CA GLY A 139 -2.00 5.98 0.19
C GLY A 139 -2.14 7.00 1.32
N LEU A 140 -3.13 7.89 1.19
CA LEU A 140 -3.46 8.91 2.18
C LEU A 140 -3.69 8.29 3.57
N VAL A 141 -4.59 7.31 3.68
CA VAL A 141 -4.91 6.69 4.99
C VAL A 141 -3.68 6.05 5.63
N GLY A 142 -2.85 5.34 4.87
CA GLY A 142 -1.74 4.61 5.49
C GLY A 142 -0.43 5.40 5.65
N GLU A 143 -0.27 6.54 4.99
CA GLU A 143 0.91 7.41 5.13
C GLU A 143 0.62 8.78 5.77
N HIS A 144 -0.60 9.08 6.23
CA HIS A 144 -0.97 10.43 6.73
C HIS A 144 -0.07 10.97 7.86
N HIS A 145 0.61 10.10 8.61
CA HIS A 145 1.52 10.48 9.70
C HIS A 145 2.97 10.75 9.24
N MET A 146 3.30 10.39 8.00
CA MET A 146 4.66 10.45 7.46
C MET A 146 5.19 11.87 7.26
N PRO A 147 4.41 12.88 6.82
CA PRO A 147 4.96 14.19 6.51
C PRO A 147 5.73 14.80 7.68
N LYS A 148 5.09 14.90 8.85
CA LYS A 148 5.78 15.31 10.07
C LYS A 148 6.88 14.34 10.49
N LEU A 149 6.62 13.03 10.44
CA LEU A 149 7.57 12.03 10.94
C LEU A 149 8.91 12.13 10.21
N LEU A 150 8.92 12.35 8.90
CA LEU A 150 10.14 12.52 8.12
C LEU A 150 10.92 13.74 8.59
N VAL A 151 10.27 14.89 8.74
CA VAL A 151 10.93 16.12 9.18
C VAL A 151 11.53 15.95 10.58
N VAL A 152 10.74 15.47 11.55
CA VAL A 152 11.19 15.28 12.94
C VAL A 152 12.33 14.27 13.05
N LYS A 153 12.41 13.30 12.12
CA LYS A 153 13.47 12.28 12.09
C LYS A 153 14.66 12.67 11.22
N ASN A 154 14.67 13.87 10.62
CA ASN A 154 15.65 14.27 9.60
C ASN A 154 15.73 13.21 8.48
N GLY A 155 14.57 12.87 7.92
CA GLY A 155 14.44 11.90 6.85
C GLY A 155 15.30 12.28 5.65
N ASP A 156 15.98 11.29 5.09
CA ASP A 156 16.83 11.44 3.92
C ASP A 156 16.01 11.54 2.63
N ARG A 157 16.66 11.94 1.53
CA ARG A 157 16.02 12.04 0.21
C ARG A 157 15.35 10.73 -0.20
N GLY A 158 15.99 9.59 0.06
CA GLY A 158 15.46 8.27 -0.23
C GLY A 158 14.13 8.01 0.46
N ALA A 159 13.92 8.50 1.68
CA ALA A 159 12.66 8.39 2.40
C ALA A 159 11.52 9.19 1.76
N TYR A 160 11.78 10.42 1.29
CA TYR A 160 10.80 11.23 0.55
C TYR A 160 10.44 10.60 -0.80
N TRP A 161 11.45 10.07 -1.51
CA TRP A 161 11.25 9.32 -2.75
C TRP A 161 10.37 8.08 -2.51
N ARG A 162 10.69 7.29 -1.49
CA ARG A 162 9.90 6.12 -1.09
C ARG A 162 8.46 6.47 -0.71
N LEU A 163 8.25 7.61 -0.01
CA LEU A 163 6.92 8.11 0.32
C LEU A 163 6.12 8.46 -0.94
N SER A 164 6.74 9.12 -1.91
CA SER A 164 6.08 9.54 -3.15
C SER A 164 5.52 8.38 -3.99
N ARG A 165 6.10 7.17 -3.89
CA ARG A 165 5.54 5.97 -4.55
C ARG A 165 4.36 5.36 -3.81
N LYS A 166 4.14 5.70 -2.54
CA LYS A 166 3.06 5.17 -1.71
C LYS A 166 1.84 6.08 -1.68
N ALA A 167 2.07 7.38 -1.80
CA ALA A 167 1.04 8.40 -1.68
C ALA A 167 1.46 9.69 -2.38
N ASP A 168 0.47 10.43 -2.84
CA ASP A 168 0.64 11.79 -3.35
C ASP A 168 1.04 12.72 -2.18
N THR A 169 2.24 13.27 -2.23
CA THR A 169 2.84 14.04 -1.13
C THR A 169 2.16 15.39 -0.91
N GLU A 170 1.58 15.99 -1.95
CA GLU A 170 0.83 17.24 -1.85
C GLU A 170 -0.50 16.99 -1.15
N LEU A 171 -1.19 15.92 -1.52
CA LEU A 171 -2.44 15.55 -0.85
C LEU A 171 -2.19 15.08 0.59
N LEU A 172 -1.08 14.39 0.87
CA LEU A 172 -0.69 14.09 2.26
C LEU A 172 -0.48 15.34 3.09
N TYR A 173 0.21 16.34 2.53
CA TYR A 173 0.39 17.63 3.19
C TYR A 173 -0.95 18.28 3.52
N TRP A 174 -1.87 18.38 2.55
CA TRP A 174 -3.17 19.02 2.80
C TRP A 174 -4.03 18.23 3.79
N LEU A 175 -3.97 16.90 3.77
CA LEU A 175 -4.63 16.05 4.75
C LEU A 175 -4.08 16.29 6.16
N GLU A 176 -2.75 16.31 6.35
CA GLU A 176 -2.17 16.53 7.68
C GLU A 176 -2.35 17.98 8.15
N VAL A 177 -2.39 18.98 7.25
CA VAL A 177 -2.75 20.36 7.59
C VAL A 177 -4.19 20.43 8.10
N ALA A 178 -5.14 19.78 7.43
CA ALA A 178 -6.53 19.71 7.89
C ALA A 178 -6.62 18.99 9.25
N ASP A 179 -5.91 17.86 9.42
CA ASP A 179 -5.84 17.10 10.67
C ASP A 179 -5.30 17.95 11.83
N MET A 180 -4.24 18.74 11.59
CA MET A 180 -3.66 19.62 12.60
C MET A 180 -4.56 20.79 12.94
N ARG A 181 -5.17 21.44 11.95
CA ARG A 181 -6.08 22.57 12.19
C ARG A 181 -7.39 22.14 12.86
N GLY A 182 -7.85 20.91 12.60
CA GLY A 182 -9.06 20.32 13.18
C GLY A 182 -8.88 19.79 14.61
N ARG A 183 -7.65 19.80 15.14
CA ARG A 183 -7.30 19.26 16.46
C ARG A 183 -7.18 20.35 17.51
N ILE A 184 -7.59 20.07 18.75
CA ILE A 184 -7.34 20.95 19.89
C ILE A 184 -6.16 20.40 20.70
N CYS A 185 -4.97 20.96 20.47
CA CYS A 185 -3.71 20.56 21.11
C CYS A 185 -2.77 21.75 21.40
N PRO A 186 -1.88 21.67 22.41
CA PRO A 186 -1.04 22.80 22.83
C PRO A 186 0.08 23.17 21.85
N ASP A 187 0.51 22.23 20.99
CA ASP A 187 1.67 22.35 20.12
C ASP A 187 1.32 22.53 18.64
N GLN A 188 0.06 22.83 18.32
CA GLN A 188 -0.47 22.94 16.95
C GLN A 188 0.41 23.80 16.02
N LYS A 189 0.86 24.98 16.46
CA LYS A 189 1.72 25.86 15.64
C LYS A 189 3.06 25.21 15.28
N THR A 190 3.64 24.46 16.21
CA THR A 190 4.90 23.74 15.97
C THR A 190 4.66 22.60 14.99
N GLN A 191 3.56 21.85 15.16
CA GLN A 191 3.18 20.77 14.24
C GLN A 191 3.01 21.27 12.81
N LEU A 192 2.33 22.41 12.62
CA LEU A 192 2.15 23.03 11.31
C LEU A 192 3.49 23.48 10.68
N SER A 193 4.44 23.98 11.49
CA SER A 193 5.76 24.36 10.96
C SER A 193 6.55 23.17 10.41
N TYR A 194 6.38 21.96 10.98
CA TYR A 194 6.97 20.75 10.40
C TYR A 194 6.35 20.39 9.05
N LEU A 195 5.07 20.71 8.82
CA LEU A 195 4.43 20.47 7.52
C LEU A 195 4.94 21.45 6.46
N ASP A 196 5.16 22.71 6.83
CA ASP A 196 5.80 23.69 5.94
C ASP A 196 7.19 23.22 5.52
N GLU A 197 7.99 22.70 6.45
CA GLU A 197 9.30 22.13 6.17
C GLU A 197 9.21 20.85 5.32
N PHE A 198 8.23 19.99 5.57
CA PHE A 198 7.98 18.80 4.73
C PHE A 198 7.73 19.19 3.27
N ARG A 199 6.90 20.22 3.04
CA ARG A 199 6.63 20.74 1.70
C ARG A 199 7.92 21.20 1.02
N LEU A 200 8.76 21.97 1.71
CA LEU A 200 10.03 22.44 1.16
C LEU A 200 10.93 21.27 0.72
N PHE A 201 11.06 20.23 1.54
CA PHE A 201 11.82 19.03 1.17
C PHE A 201 11.20 18.26 0.00
N CYS A 202 9.87 18.16 -0.08
CA CYS A 202 9.20 17.55 -1.23
C CYS A 202 9.46 18.32 -2.53
N GLU A 203 9.44 19.65 -2.48
CA GLU A 203 9.77 20.52 -3.62
C GLU A 203 11.25 20.37 -4.01
N GLU A 204 12.17 20.43 -3.04
CA GLU A 204 13.62 20.26 -3.25
C GLU A 204 13.96 18.89 -3.87
N TYR A 205 13.37 17.81 -3.37
CA TYR A 205 13.61 16.45 -3.85
C TYR A 205 12.78 16.08 -5.08
N GLY A 206 11.99 17.01 -5.61
CA GLY A 206 11.26 16.86 -6.87
C GLY A 206 10.05 15.93 -6.79
N VAL A 207 9.48 15.73 -5.61
CA VAL A 207 8.38 14.78 -5.34
C VAL A 207 7.08 15.44 -4.89
N TRP A 208 6.94 16.77 -4.94
CA TRP A 208 5.69 17.47 -4.66
C TRP A 208 4.61 17.15 -5.72
N GLY A 209 3.51 16.50 -5.30
CA GLY A 209 2.37 16.17 -6.17
C GLY A 209 2.66 15.11 -7.24
N LYS A 210 3.83 14.45 -7.21
CA LYS A 210 4.27 13.52 -8.24
C LYS A 210 5.30 12.52 -7.73
N THR A 211 5.51 11.44 -8.47
CA THR A 211 6.60 10.48 -8.20
C THR A 211 7.87 10.87 -8.93
N TYR A 212 9.03 10.51 -8.37
CA TYR A 212 10.34 10.71 -9.01
C TYR A 212 10.61 9.73 -10.17
N GLU A 213 9.81 8.68 -10.32
CA GLU A 213 10.03 7.57 -11.25
C GLU A 213 10.12 8.03 -12.72
N PHE A 214 9.31 9.02 -13.12
CA PHE A 214 9.37 9.57 -14.47
C PHE A 214 10.74 10.21 -14.76
N ALA A 215 11.23 11.06 -13.85
CA ALA A 215 12.53 11.72 -14.00
C ALA A 215 13.68 10.70 -14.02
N LEU A 216 13.61 9.67 -13.16
CA LEU A 216 14.58 8.59 -13.15
C LEU A 216 14.58 7.81 -14.47
N LYS A 217 13.39 7.49 -15.00
CA LYS A 217 13.23 6.77 -16.26
C LYS A 217 13.84 7.53 -17.44
N GLU A 218 13.50 8.82 -17.57
CA GLU A 218 14.01 9.69 -18.65
C GLU A 218 15.53 9.82 -18.61
N ALA A 219 16.13 9.81 -17.42
CA ALA A 219 17.57 9.94 -17.28
C ALA A 219 18.34 8.61 -17.41
N LEU A 220 17.77 7.48 -16.94
CA LEU A 220 18.46 6.18 -16.96
C LEU A 220 18.31 5.42 -18.29
N LEU A 221 17.13 5.45 -18.92
CA LEU A 221 16.88 4.63 -20.13
C LEU A 221 17.77 4.95 -21.33
N PRO A 222 18.10 6.22 -21.64
CA PRO A 222 19.01 6.54 -22.74
C PRO A 222 20.40 5.92 -22.56
N LEU A 223 20.89 5.87 -21.32
CA LEU A 223 22.19 5.26 -20.99
C LEU A 223 22.20 3.73 -21.13
N LEU A 224 21.02 3.13 -21.28
CA LEU A 224 20.83 1.70 -21.46
C LEU A 224 20.32 1.37 -22.87
N GLU A 225 20.42 2.28 -23.86
CA GLU A 225 19.84 2.09 -25.19
C GLU A 225 20.18 0.74 -25.83
N ASN A 226 21.45 0.30 -25.69
CA ASN A 226 22.02 -0.93 -26.23
C ASN A 226 21.71 -2.19 -25.38
N CYS A 227 21.02 -2.04 -24.26
CA CYS A 227 20.59 -3.15 -23.41
C CYS A 227 19.24 -3.71 -23.88
N SER A 228 19.06 -5.02 -23.69
CA SER A 228 17.77 -5.70 -23.86
C SER A 228 16.72 -5.19 -22.87
N SER A 229 15.44 -5.45 -23.16
CA SER A 229 14.33 -5.10 -22.26
C SER A 229 14.49 -5.67 -20.85
N LYS A 230 15.05 -6.89 -20.73
CA LYS A 230 15.29 -7.55 -19.44
C LYS A 230 16.38 -6.84 -18.64
N GLU A 231 17.48 -6.46 -19.28
CA GLU A 231 18.57 -5.70 -18.65
C GLU A 231 18.12 -4.30 -18.23
N LYS A 232 17.30 -3.62 -19.05
CA LYS A 232 16.68 -2.33 -18.73
C LYS A 232 15.81 -2.43 -17.49
N LYS A 233 14.89 -3.41 -17.45
CA LYS A 233 14.02 -3.66 -16.30
C LYS A 233 14.82 -3.94 -15.03
N TYR A 234 15.79 -4.84 -15.10
CA TYR A 234 16.65 -5.16 -13.96
C TYR A 234 17.37 -3.91 -13.43
N THR A 235 18.04 -3.17 -14.31
CA THR A 235 18.82 -2.00 -13.91
C THR A 235 17.93 -0.91 -13.31
N TYR A 236 16.78 -0.64 -13.91
CA TYR A 236 15.82 0.36 -13.43
C TYR A 236 15.21 -0.01 -12.06
N ALA A 237 14.76 -1.25 -11.89
CA ALA A 237 14.16 -1.71 -10.65
C ALA A 237 15.17 -1.70 -9.48
N HIS A 238 16.42 -2.08 -9.75
CA HIS A 238 17.51 -1.96 -8.79
C HIS A 238 17.91 -0.51 -8.50
N ALA A 239 17.83 0.38 -9.50
CA ALA A 239 18.09 1.82 -9.31
C ALA A 239 17.08 2.41 -8.32
N ILE A 240 15.78 2.20 -8.54
CA ILE A 240 14.70 2.60 -7.60
C ILE A 240 15.05 2.15 -6.18
N HIS A 241 15.34 0.85 -6.03
CA HIS A 241 15.60 0.25 -4.73
C HIS A 241 16.81 0.87 -4.01
N ALA A 242 17.88 1.16 -4.75
CA ALA A 242 19.12 1.72 -4.22
C ALA A 242 19.01 3.22 -3.91
N PHE A 243 18.34 4.00 -4.77
CA PHE A 243 18.08 5.42 -4.52
C PHE A 243 17.18 5.63 -3.31
N GLU A 244 16.10 4.86 -3.18
CA GLU A 244 15.22 4.96 -2.02
C GLU A 244 15.93 4.60 -0.70
N ARG A 245 17.04 3.86 -0.74
CA ARG A 245 17.84 3.49 0.44
C ARG A 245 19.07 4.38 0.61
N ASP A 246 19.21 5.42 -0.22
CA ASP A 246 20.38 6.29 -0.29
C ASP A 246 21.71 5.51 -0.36
N GLU A 247 21.67 4.36 -1.04
CA GLU A 247 22.88 3.58 -1.30
C GLU A 247 23.63 4.07 -2.55
N ILE A 248 22.98 4.92 -3.35
CA ILE A 248 23.51 5.61 -4.53
C ILE A 248 22.92 7.01 -4.59
N PHE A 249 23.67 7.93 -5.20
CA PHE A 249 23.28 9.33 -5.32
C PHE A 249 23.22 9.82 -6.76
N VAL A 250 23.88 9.11 -7.69
CA VAL A 250 23.89 9.42 -9.12
C VAL A 250 23.56 8.19 -9.99
N ILE A 251 23.19 8.42 -11.25
CA ILE A 251 22.64 7.39 -12.15
C ILE A 251 23.70 6.39 -12.58
N GLU A 252 24.94 6.85 -12.74
CA GLU A 252 26.09 6.04 -13.13
C GLU A 252 26.36 4.93 -12.10
N GLU A 253 26.14 5.20 -10.82
CA GLU A 253 26.26 4.20 -9.75
C GLU A 253 25.20 3.10 -9.89
N ALA A 254 23.98 3.43 -10.33
CA ALA A 254 22.94 2.43 -10.60
C ALA A 254 23.38 1.46 -11.70
N ILE A 255 23.94 1.99 -12.79
CA ILE A 255 24.45 1.18 -13.91
C ILE A 255 25.60 0.30 -13.44
N ALA A 256 26.54 0.86 -12.67
CA ALA A 256 27.68 0.13 -12.12
C ALA A 256 27.24 -1.00 -11.18
N LYS A 257 26.32 -0.74 -10.25
CA LYS A 257 25.78 -1.75 -9.33
C LYS A 257 25.07 -2.89 -10.06
N ALA A 258 24.33 -2.59 -11.12
CA ALA A 258 23.59 -3.60 -11.87
C ALA A 258 24.49 -4.43 -12.83
N TYR A 259 25.68 -3.94 -13.17
CA TYR A 259 26.52 -4.46 -14.26
C TYR A 259 26.75 -5.98 -14.20
N ALA A 260 27.08 -6.51 -13.02
CA ALA A 260 27.43 -7.93 -12.86
C ALA A 260 26.25 -8.90 -13.08
N ASN A 261 25.01 -8.45 -12.83
CA ASN A 261 23.83 -9.32 -12.78
C ASN A 261 22.74 -8.95 -13.81
N ARG A 262 22.80 -7.76 -14.43
CA ARG A 262 21.77 -7.31 -15.39
C ARG A 262 21.57 -8.26 -16.57
N VAL A 263 22.66 -8.87 -17.06
CA VAL A 263 22.63 -9.81 -18.21
C VAL A 263 21.99 -11.14 -17.81
N ALA A 264 22.34 -11.66 -16.63
CA ALA A 264 21.94 -12.98 -16.17
C ALA A 264 21.65 -12.99 -14.66
N HIS A 265 20.38 -12.95 -14.32
CA HIS A 265 19.83 -12.97 -12.96
C HIS A 265 18.62 -13.91 -12.87
N PRO A 266 18.34 -14.48 -11.69
CA PRO A 266 17.06 -15.10 -11.42
C PRO A 266 15.93 -14.06 -11.36
N GLU A 267 14.70 -14.50 -11.68
CA GLU A 267 13.49 -13.70 -11.47
C GLU A 267 12.64 -14.39 -10.41
N LEU A 268 12.22 -13.67 -9.38
CA LEU A 268 11.39 -14.19 -8.31
C LEU A 268 10.06 -13.42 -8.28
N VAL A 269 8.99 -14.09 -8.69
CA VAL A 269 7.64 -13.54 -8.65
C VAL A 269 6.92 -14.07 -7.41
N ILE A 270 6.52 -13.17 -6.51
CA ILE A 270 5.75 -13.48 -5.31
C ILE A 270 4.32 -13.00 -5.54
N VAL A 271 3.35 -13.91 -5.54
CA VAL A 271 1.93 -13.55 -5.66
C VAL A 271 1.31 -13.29 -4.29
N CYS A 272 0.50 -12.23 -4.14
CA CYS A 272 -0.12 -11.87 -2.86
C CYS A 272 -1.62 -11.63 -3.02
N GLY A 273 -2.43 -12.28 -2.20
CA GLY A 273 -3.87 -12.04 -2.16
C GLY A 273 -4.65 -13.18 -1.51
N PRO A 274 -5.90 -12.94 -1.10
CA PRO A 274 -6.72 -13.93 -0.42
C PRO A 274 -7.05 -15.11 -1.33
N SER A 275 -7.52 -16.20 -0.73
CA SER A 275 -8.11 -17.31 -1.50
C SER A 275 -9.25 -16.82 -2.39
N GLY A 276 -9.33 -17.34 -3.60
CA GLY A 276 -10.32 -16.87 -4.59
C GLY A 276 -9.91 -15.58 -5.33
N SER A 277 -8.72 -15.01 -5.06
CA SER A 277 -8.32 -13.75 -5.70
C SER A 277 -7.91 -13.83 -7.18
N GLY A 278 -7.74 -15.05 -7.73
CA GLY A 278 -7.33 -15.24 -9.13
C GLY A 278 -5.85 -15.59 -9.34
N LYS A 279 -5.04 -15.69 -8.27
CA LYS A 279 -3.60 -16.03 -8.34
C LYS A 279 -3.28 -17.19 -9.28
N SER A 280 -3.90 -18.35 -9.06
CA SER A 280 -3.60 -19.56 -9.84
C SER A 280 -3.91 -19.42 -11.33
N SER A 281 -4.99 -18.72 -11.68
CA SER A 281 -5.33 -18.40 -13.08
C SER A 281 -4.28 -17.50 -13.70
N TRP A 282 -3.93 -16.40 -13.02
CA TRP A 282 -2.90 -15.48 -13.49
C TRP A 282 -1.53 -16.16 -13.66
N ILE A 283 -1.13 -17.04 -12.73
CA ILE A 283 0.11 -17.83 -12.83
C ILE A 283 0.08 -18.69 -14.09
N SER A 284 -1.03 -19.37 -14.33
CA SER A 284 -1.20 -20.25 -15.49
C SER A 284 -1.24 -19.50 -16.81
N GLU A 285 -1.51 -18.19 -16.82
CA GLU A 285 -1.60 -17.39 -18.05
C GLU A 285 -0.29 -16.63 -18.34
N ASN A 286 0.39 -16.14 -17.30
CA ASN A 286 1.47 -15.16 -17.46
C ASN A 286 2.88 -15.73 -17.26
N VAL A 287 3.04 -16.77 -16.42
CA VAL A 287 4.36 -17.24 -15.95
C VAL A 287 4.51 -18.76 -16.04
N GLN A 288 3.88 -19.38 -17.04
CA GLN A 288 3.90 -20.84 -17.27
C GLN A 288 5.31 -21.46 -17.33
N LYS A 289 6.30 -20.70 -17.80
CA LYS A 289 7.69 -21.16 -17.95
C LYS A 289 8.49 -21.14 -16.65
N TYR A 290 7.94 -20.55 -15.58
CA TYR A 290 8.65 -20.37 -14.32
C TYR A 290 8.47 -21.61 -13.46
N GLN A 291 9.50 -21.91 -12.66
CA GLN A 291 9.39 -22.97 -11.67
C GLN A 291 8.38 -22.54 -10.59
N LEU A 292 7.27 -23.26 -10.47
CA LEU A 292 6.25 -22.99 -9.45
C LEU A 292 6.64 -23.65 -8.11
N ILE A 293 6.76 -22.84 -7.06
CA ILE A 293 6.89 -23.29 -5.68
C ILE A 293 5.60 -22.92 -4.95
N SER A 294 4.69 -23.88 -4.84
CA SER A 294 3.39 -23.69 -4.17
C SER A 294 3.38 -24.35 -2.79
N LEU A 295 3.09 -23.56 -1.75
CA LEU A 295 3.00 -24.08 -0.37
C LEU A 295 1.87 -25.09 -0.20
N ASP A 296 0.79 -24.95 -0.97
CA ASP A 296 -0.33 -25.90 -0.96
C ASP A 296 0.08 -27.25 -1.56
N GLU A 297 0.89 -27.25 -2.62
CA GLU A 297 1.43 -28.49 -3.21
C GLU A 297 2.41 -29.19 -2.26
N ILE A 298 3.33 -28.43 -1.67
CA ILE A 298 4.29 -28.98 -0.70
C ILE A 298 3.58 -29.53 0.53
N ARG A 299 2.50 -28.87 0.99
CA ARG A 299 1.66 -29.40 2.07
C ARG A 299 0.99 -30.71 1.67
N ARG A 300 0.48 -30.84 0.45
CA ARG A 300 -0.07 -32.12 -0.06
C ARG A 300 1.01 -33.20 -0.12
N GLU A 301 2.23 -32.88 -0.56
CA GLU A 301 3.34 -33.83 -0.61
C GLU A 301 3.74 -34.34 0.78
N ILE A 302 3.77 -33.46 1.79
CA ILE A 302 4.25 -33.80 3.15
C ILE A 302 3.14 -34.41 4.01
N ASN A 303 1.93 -33.85 3.97
CA ASN A 303 0.81 -34.24 4.84
C ASN A 303 -0.20 -35.15 4.14
N GLY A 304 -0.06 -35.40 2.83
CA GLY A 304 -1.07 -36.10 2.01
C GLY A 304 -2.31 -35.25 1.68
N ASN A 305 -2.53 -34.13 2.38
CA ASN A 305 -3.72 -33.29 2.24
C ASN A 305 -3.39 -31.78 2.35
N ARG A 306 -3.93 -30.96 1.45
CA ARG A 306 -3.78 -29.49 1.45
C ARG A 306 -4.46 -28.79 2.62
N ALA A 307 -5.48 -29.41 3.20
CA ALA A 307 -6.21 -28.83 4.33
C ALA A 307 -5.47 -29.02 5.67
N ASP A 308 -4.58 -30.01 5.76
CA ASP A 308 -3.88 -30.33 6.99
C ASP A 308 -2.80 -29.28 7.34
N GLN A 309 -3.02 -28.54 8.42
CA GLN A 309 -2.13 -27.49 8.91
C GLN A 309 -0.94 -28.01 9.75
N SER A 310 -0.80 -29.33 9.91
CA SER A 310 0.36 -29.94 10.57
C SER A 310 1.67 -29.68 9.80
N ASN A 311 2.83 -29.87 10.46
CA ASN A 311 4.15 -29.78 9.84
C ASN A 311 4.49 -28.45 9.15
N PHE A 312 3.85 -27.33 9.55
CA PHE A 312 4.04 -26.02 8.92
C PHE A 312 5.52 -25.62 8.78
N GLY A 313 6.34 -25.80 9.83
CA GLY A 313 7.78 -25.51 9.77
C GLY A 313 8.52 -26.33 8.72
N LYS A 314 8.21 -27.64 8.58
CA LYS A 314 8.80 -28.52 7.56
C LYS A 314 8.38 -28.12 6.14
N ILE A 315 7.12 -27.70 5.96
CA ILE A 315 6.59 -27.21 4.68
C ILE A 315 7.33 -25.93 4.26
N VAL A 316 7.41 -24.94 5.15
CA VAL A 316 8.10 -23.67 4.87
C VAL A 316 9.59 -23.90 4.58
N ASN A 317 10.26 -24.74 5.36
CA ASN A 317 11.68 -25.05 5.14
C ASN A 317 11.91 -25.75 3.81
N THR A 318 11.07 -26.73 3.44
CA THR A 318 11.13 -27.40 2.14
C THR A 318 10.94 -26.39 0.99
N ALA A 319 9.96 -25.48 1.11
CA ALA A 319 9.70 -24.47 0.11
C ALA A 319 10.89 -23.51 -0.07
N ARG A 320 11.46 -23.03 1.05
CA ARG A 320 12.64 -22.15 1.04
C ARG A 320 13.87 -22.83 0.44
N GLU A 321 14.07 -24.11 0.70
CA GLU A 321 15.21 -24.85 0.12
C GLU A 321 15.06 -25.03 -1.39
N ARG A 322 13.85 -25.37 -1.87
CA ARG A 322 13.56 -25.39 -3.32
C ARG A 322 13.81 -24.03 -3.97
N LEU A 323 13.46 -22.94 -3.27
CA LEU A 323 13.71 -21.59 -3.75
C LEU A 323 15.22 -21.29 -3.82
N ARG A 324 16.00 -21.61 -2.78
CA ARG A 324 17.47 -21.44 -2.79
C ARG A 324 18.12 -22.18 -3.95
N GLU A 325 17.72 -23.43 -4.18
CA GLU A 325 18.27 -24.23 -5.27
C GLU A 325 17.98 -23.60 -6.63
N ALA A 326 16.73 -23.17 -6.85
CA ALA A 326 16.33 -22.53 -8.09
C ALA A 326 17.04 -21.18 -8.33
N LEU A 327 17.14 -20.33 -7.30
CA LEU A 327 17.84 -19.05 -7.37
C LEU A 327 19.35 -19.23 -7.62
N ARG A 328 19.98 -20.22 -6.98
CA ARG A 328 21.40 -20.57 -7.22
C ARG A 328 21.65 -20.95 -8.68
N GLN A 329 20.68 -21.57 -9.31
CA GLN A 329 20.72 -21.98 -10.71
C GLN A 329 20.22 -20.87 -11.67
N LYS A 330 20.02 -19.65 -11.18
CA LYS A 330 19.50 -18.48 -11.92
C LYS A 330 18.17 -18.75 -12.66
N ARG A 331 17.32 -19.62 -12.12
CA ARG A 331 16.00 -19.93 -12.70
C ARG A 331 14.97 -18.87 -12.30
N SER A 332 14.00 -18.67 -13.17
CA SER A 332 12.81 -17.89 -12.85
C SER A 332 11.82 -18.72 -12.01
N VAL A 333 11.33 -18.15 -10.92
CA VAL A 333 10.53 -18.84 -9.90
C VAL A 333 9.27 -18.05 -9.59
N VAL A 334 8.15 -18.76 -9.43
CA VAL A 334 6.92 -18.21 -8.86
C VAL A 334 6.73 -18.80 -7.47
N TRP A 335 6.64 -17.94 -6.47
CA TRP A 335 6.33 -18.28 -5.09
C TRP A 335 4.82 -18.13 -4.84
N ASP A 336 4.11 -19.25 -4.84
CA ASP A 336 2.65 -19.32 -4.70
C ASP A 336 2.23 -19.66 -3.26
N ALA A 337 1.74 -18.64 -2.59
CA ALA A 337 1.02 -18.70 -1.33
C ALA A 337 0.05 -17.52 -1.26
N THR A 338 -0.69 -17.37 -0.16
CA THR A 338 -1.53 -16.18 0.02
C THR A 338 -0.70 -14.93 0.29
N ASN A 339 0.46 -15.08 0.95
CA ASN A 339 1.44 -14.01 1.22
C ASN A 339 0.85 -12.75 1.89
N LEU A 340 -0.22 -12.93 2.67
CA LEU A 340 -1.00 -11.84 3.27
C LEU A 340 -0.33 -11.14 4.46
N ARG A 341 0.76 -11.70 5.01
CA ARG A 341 1.47 -11.12 6.15
C ARG A 341 2.89 -10.75 5.76
N ILE A 342 3.33 -9.58 6.23
CA ILE A 342 4.66 -9.04 5.91
C ILE A 342 5.79 -9.93 6.44
N ASP A 343 5.60 -10.55 7.61
CA ASP A 343 6.59 -11.45 8.21
C ASP A 343 6.77 -12.77 7.45
N PHE A 344 5.83 -13.13 6.58
CA PHE A 344 6.00 -14.23 5.62
C PHE A 344 6.54 -13.78 4.26
N ARG A 345 6.27 -12.54 3.84
CA ARG A 345 6.82 -11.99 2.59
C ARG A 345 8.30 -11.64 2.70
N ASN A 346 8.68 -10.92 3.76
CA ASN A 346 10.03 -10.37 3.92
C ASN A 346 11.14 -11.43 3.82
N PRO A 347 11.05 -12.61 4.46
CA PRO A 347 12.11 -13.62 4.34
C PRO A 347 12.29 -14.17 2.92
N ILE A 348 11.24 -14.14 2.09
CA ILE A 348 11.27 -14.63 0.71
C ILE A 348 11.82 -13.55 -0.22
N ILE A 349 11.39 -12.31 -0.01
CA ILE A 349 11.93 -11.12 -0.70
C ILE A 349 13.44 -11.02 -0.45
N GLN A 350 13.86 -11.06 0.83
CA GLN A 350 15.27 -10.98 1.19
C GLN A 350 16.09 -12.11 0.58
N LEU A 351 15.54 -13.32 0.57
CA LEU A 351 16.22 -14.45 -0.09
C LEU A 351 16.40 -14.21 -1.60
N GLY A 352 15.46 -13.54 -2.27
CA GLY A 352 15.64 -13.09 -3.64
C GLY A 352 16.78 -12.09 -3.78
N TYR A 353 16.84 -11.09 -2.90
CA TYR A 353 17.90 -10.08 -2.89
C TYR A 353 19.30 -10.68 -2.65
N ASP A 354 19.42 -11.61 -1.71
CA ASP A 354 20.68 -12.30 -1.40
C ASP A 354 21.26 -13.07 -2.61
N TYR A 355 20.41 -13.43 -3.57
CA TYR A 355 20.78 -14.11 -4.82
C TYR A 355 20.76 -13.18 -6.05
N HIS A 356 20.70 -11.86 -5.83
CA HIS A 356 20.61 -10.84 -6.89
C HIS A 356 19.46 -11.08 -7.88
N ALA A 357 18.33 -11.58 -7.37
CA ALA A 357 17.14 -11.77 -8.17
C ALA A 357 16.43 -10.44 -8.46
N LEU A 358 15.79 -10.36 -9.63
CA LEU A 358 14.71 -9.38 -9.83
C LEU A 358 13.48 -9.88 -9.07
N VAL A 359 13.10 -9.20 -7.99
CA VAL A 359 11.99 -9.61 -7.12
C VAL A 359 10.75 -8.79 -7.46
N SER A 360 9.70 -9.45 -7.94
CA SER A 360 8.42 -8.83 -8.29
C SER A 360 7.34 -9.28 -7.32
N LEU A 361 6.58 -8.33 -6.78
CA LEU A 361 5.41 -8.58 -5.94
C LEU A 361 4.12 -8.29 -6.71
N VAL A 362 3.35 -9.34 -6.98
CA VAL A 362 2.10 -9.27 -7.77
C VAL A 362 0.91 -9.37 -6.81
N VAL A 363 0.24 -8.25 -6.57
CA VAL A 363 -0.82 -8.10 -5.56
C VAL A 363 -2.19 -8.15 -6.21
N PHE A 364 -3.06 -9.03 -5.73
CA PHE A 364 -4.41 -9.21 -6.27
C PHE A 364 -5.42 -8.45 -5.41
N GLN A 365 -6.19 -7.56 -6.06
CA GLN A 365 -7.17 -6.69 -5.44
C GLN A 365 -8.58 -6.83 -6.04
N PRO A 366 -9.19 -8.02 -5.97
CA PRO A 366 -10.60 -8.19 -6.34
C PRO A 366 -11.54 -7.59 -5.28
N SER A 367 -12.82 -7.43 -5.64
CA SER A 367 -13.89 -7.19 -4.67
C SER A 367 -14.01 -8.34 -3.66
N ILE A 368 -14.51 -8.04 -2.45
CA ILE A 368 -14.71 -9.07 -1.41
C ILE A 368 -15.71 -10.10 -1.91
N SER A 369 -16.83 -9.64 -2.47
CA SER A 369 -17.89 -10.48 -3.05
C SER A 369 -17.35 -11.44 -4.09
N ARG A 370 -16.44 -10.98 -4.96
CA ARG A 370 -15.82 -11.83 -5.99
C ARG A 370 -14.91 -12.90 -5.40
N CYS A 371 -14.20 -12.62 -4.30
CA CYS A 371 -13.42 -13.65 -3.59
C CYS A 371 -14.33 -14.79 -3.11
N PHE A 372 -15.47 -14.45 -2.50
CA PHE A 372 -16.44 -15.45 -2.01
C PHE A 372 -17.08 -16.24 -3.15
N GLU A 373 -17.54 -15.56 -4.21
CA GLU A 373 -18.13 -16.21 -5.38
C GLU A 373 -17.15 -17.20 -6.02
N ARG A 374 -15.88 -16.80 -6.19
CA ARG A 374 -14.84 -17.67 -6.74
C ARG A 374 -14.53 -18.83 -5.81
N ASN A 375 -14.46 -18.58 -4.49
CA ASN A 375 -14.17 -19.63 -3.51
C ASN A 375 -15.22 -20.75 -3.53
N GLN A 376 -16.50 -20.43 -3.70
CA GLN A 376 -17.58 -21.42 -3.78
C GLN A 376 -17.44 -22.36 -5.00
N LYS A 377 -16.85 -21.87 -6.10
CA LYS A 377 -16.66 -22.65 -7.34
C LYS A 377 -15.34 -23.45 -7.35
N ARG A 378 -14.49 -23.34 -6.32
CA ARG A 378 -13.21 -24.05 -6.27
C ARG A 378 -13.41 -25.53 -5.93
N ARG A 379 -12.65 -26.41 -6.59
CA ARG A 379 -12.54 -27.84 -6.25
C ARG A 379 -12.22 -28.06 -4.75
N PHE A 380 -11.41 -27.18 -4.18
CA PHE A 380 -11.08 -27.17 -2.76
C PHE A 380 -11.46 -25.80 -2.17
N ALA A 381 -12.76 -25.62 -1.91
CA ALA A 381 -13.28 -24.41 -1.30
C ALA A 381 -12.85 -24.31 0.18
N LEU A 382 -12.50 -23.11 0.63
CA LEU A 382 -12.26 -22.84 2.04
C LEU A 382 -13.59 -22.54 2.76
N PRO A 383 -13.71 -22.87 4.06
CA PRO A 383 -14.81 -22.37 4.87
C PRO A 383 -14.86 -20.83 4.83
N ASN A 384 -16.06 -20.24 4.71
CA ASN A 384 -16.23 -18.79 4.58
C ASN A 384 -15.52 -18.01 5.70
N GLN A 385 -15.55 -18.51 6.95
CA GLN A 385 -14.86 -17.89 8.09
C GLN A 385 -13.34 -17.80 7.89
N VAL A 386 -12.72 -18.78 7.22
CA VAL A 386 -11.28 -18.75 6.91
C VAL A 386 -10.97 -17.66 5.89
N LEU A 387 -11.81 -17.53 4.85
CA LEU A 387 -11.66 -16.47 3.85
C LEU A 387 -11.92 -15.07 4.45
N SER A 388 -12.95 -14.90 5.26
CA SER A 388 -13.20 -13.67 6.02
C SER A 388 -11.98 -13.28 6.84
N ARG A 389 -11.42 -14.23 7.60
CA ARG A 389 -10.22 -13.99 8.41
C ARG A 389 -9.01 -13.60 7.55
N GLN A 390 -8.83 -14.20 6.37
CA GLN A 390 -7.76 -13.82 5.43
C GLN A 390 -7.90 -12.35 5.01
N ILE A 391 -9.11 -11.91 4.66
CA ILE A 391 -9.37 -10.54 4.22
C ILE A 391 -9.23 -9.56 5.40
N GLU A 392 -9.76 -9.90 6.57
CA GLU A 392 -9.71 -9.05 7.77
C GLU A 392 -8.32 -8.85 8.35
N THR A 393 -7.43 -9.86 8.21
CA THR A 393 -6.07 -9.83 8.77
C THR A 393 -4.98 -9.64 7.73
N ALA A 394 -5.36 -9.39 6.46
CA ALA A 394 -4.43 -9.08 5.40
C ALA A 394 -3.63 -7.82 5.77
N GLN A 395 -2.33 -7.84 5.49
CA GLN A 395 -1.46 -6.67 5.57
C GLN A 395 -1.12 -6.28 4.15
N TRP A 396 -1.70 -5.16 3.71
CA TRP A 396 -1.58 -4.68 2.34
C TRP A 396 -0.11 -4.47 1.97
N PRO A 397 0.38 -5.05 0.87
CA PRO A 397 1.76 -4.87 0.49
C PRO A 397 2.05 -3.48 -0.07
N LYS A 398 3.25 -2.95 0.18
CA LYS A 398 3.66 -1.62 -0.27
C LYS A 398 4.62 -1.70 -1.47
N PRO A 399 4.63 -0.68 -2.37
CA PRO A 399 5.51 -0.68 -3.55
C PRO A 399 7.02 -0.80 -3.25
N ASP A 400 7.46 -0.40 -2.06
CA ASP A 400 8.85 -0.44 -1.60
C ASP A 400 9.27 -1.78 -0.97
N GLU A 401 8.37 -2.75 -0.88
CA GLU A 401 8.69 -4.10 -0.41
C GLU A 401 9.53 -4.89 -1.41
N ALA A 402 9.43 -4.62 -2.71
CA ALA A 402 10.07 -5.40 -3.78
C ALA A 402 10.75 -4.51 -4.82
N HIS A 403 11.47 -5.09 -5.79
CA HIS A 403 12.04 -4.33 -6.92
C HIS A 403 10.95 -3.88 -7.89
N CYS A 404 10.01 -4.79 -8.20
CA CYS A 404 8.83 -4.49 -9.01
C CYS A 404 7.57 -4.76 -8.18
N TYR A 405 6.53 -3.96 -8.41
CA TYR A 405 5.25 -4.09 -7.71
C TYR A 405 4.10 -3.90 -8.69
N GLU A 406 3.21 -4.88 -8.76
CA GLU A 406 2.07 -4.90 -9.67
C GLU A 406 0.77 -5.11 -8.91
N ILE A 407 -0.30 -4.41 -9.30
CA ILE A 407 -1.65 -4.63 -8.79
C ILE A 407 -2.53 -5.20 -9.90
N ILE A 408 -3.09 -6.38 -9.64
CA ILE A 408 -3.96 -7.13 -10.54
C ILE A 408 -5.40 -7.02 -10.04
N ASP A 409 -6.31 -6.61 -10.92
CA ASP A 409 -7.73 -6.51 -10.61
C ASP A 409 -8.45 -7.87 -10.64
N GLU A 410 -9.77 -7.85 -10.43
CA GLU A 410 -10.56 -9.07 -10.49
C GLU A 410 -10.63 -9.72 -11.87
N HIS A 411 -10.32 -9.02 -12.96
CA HIS A 411 -10.30 -9.56 -14.32
C HIS A 411 -8.92 -10.11 -14.72
N GLY A 412 -7.91 -10.02 -13.85
CA GLY A 412 -6.55 -10.43 -14.15
C GLY A 412 -5.73 -9.36 -14.88
N GLN A 413 -6.24 -8.13 -14.98
CA GLN A 413 -5.56 -7.02 -15.64
C GLN A 413 -4.66 -6.25 -14.66
N CYS A 414 -3.47 -5.86 -15.11
CA CYS A 414 -2.58 -4.99 -14.35
C CYS A 414 -3.11 -3.55 -14.36
N ARG A 415 -3.38 -3.02 -13.15
CA ARG A 415 -3.93 -1.67 -12.92
C ARG A 415 -2.93 -0.69 -12.35
N HIS A 416 -1.85 -1.19 -11.76
CA HIS A 416 -0.75 -0.38 -11.27
C HIS A 416 0.55 -1.18 -11.36
N ASN A 417 1.66 -0.53 -11.77
CA ASN A 417 2.97 -1.14 -11.92
C ASN A 417 4.04 -0.10 -11.55
N THR A 418 5.00 -0.51 -10.73
CA THR A 418 6.26 0.22 -10.51
C THR A 418 7.45 -0.73 -10.65
N GLY A 419 8.62 -0.18 -10.99
CA GLY A 419 9.83 -0.98 -11.20
C GLY A 419 9.95 -1.65 -12.57
N ASP A 420 8.99 -1.48 -13.47
CA ASP A 420 9.13 -1.83 -14.89
C ASP A 420 9.09 -0.55 -15.76
N PRO A 421 10.20 -0.13 -16.38
CA PRO A 421 10.22 1.10 -17.14
C PRO A 421 9.57 0.95 -18.53
N ILE A 422 9.24 -0.27 -18.95
CA ILE A 422 8.77 -0.57 -20.32
C ILE A 422 7.26 -0.79 -20.34
N GLN A 423 6.69 -1.36 -19.28
CA GLN A 423 5.23 -1.50 -19.17
C GLN A 423 4.58 -0.16 -18.83
N SER A 424 4.04 0.52 -19.84
CA SER A 424 3.05 1.58 -19.64
C SER A 424 1.69 0.95 -19.38
N ILE A 425 1.06 1.29 -18.26
CA ILE A 425 -0.36 1.02 -18.07
C ILE A 425 -1.09 2.07 -18.90
N SER A 426 -1.90 1.64 -19.86
CA SER A 426 -2.83 2.54 -20.54
C SER A 426 -3.80 3.08 -19.49
N SER A 427 -3.68 4.38 -19.22
CA SER A 427 -4.49 5.17 -18.27
C SER A 427 -5.97 5.04 -18.55
#